data_AF-A0A7C7QUP3-F1
#
_entry.id   AF-A0A7C7QUP3-F1
#
_cell.length_a   1.000
_cell.length_b   1.000
_cell.length_c   1.000
_cell.angle_alpha   90.00
_cell.angle_beta   90.00
_cell.angle_gamma   90.00
#
_symmetry.space_group_name_H-M   'P 1'
#
loop_
_entity.id
_entity.type
_entity.pdbx_description
1 polymer ?
#
loop_
_entity_poly.entity_id
_entity_poly.type
_entity_poly.pdbx_seq_one_letter_code
_entity_poly.pdbx_strand_id
1 'polypeptide(L)'
;MPSDQAPAYQVLARKYRPATFADLIGQEAMVRTLKNAFDADRIAQAFMLTGIRGTGKTTTARIIAKGLNCIGADGEGGPTTDPCGTCQNCVAIAEGRHVDVMEMDAASNTGVQNIRDAIIETVSYRAAQARY
;
A
#
# COMPACT_ATOMS: atom_id res chain seq x y z
N MET A 1 11.46 -28.95 -24.51
CA MET A 1 12.59 -28.14 -24.01
C MET A 1 12.07 -27.34 -22.83
N PRO A 2 12.56 -27.52 -21.60
CA PRO A 2 12.15 -26.67 -20.49
C PRO A 2 12.90 -25.34 -20.61
N SER A 3 12.16 -24.25 -20.78
CA SER A 3 12.69 -22.89 -20.80
C SER A 3 13.11 -22.49 -19.39
N ASP A 4 14.42 -22.51 -19.15
CA ASP A 4 15.04 -22.01 -17.93
C ASP A 4 14.95 -20.48 -17.91
N GLN A 5 13.90 -19.95 -17.28
CA GLN A 5 13.73 -18.51 -17.08
C GLN A 5 14.64 -18.09 -15.92
N ALA A 6 15.83 -17.58 -16.26
CA ALA A 6 16.70 -16.92 -15.29
C ALA A 6 15.92 -15.82 -14.54
N PRO A 7 16.00 -15.75 -13.20
CA PRO A 7 15.24 -14.76 -12.45
C PRO A 7 15.70 -13.36 -12.89
N ALA A 8 14.75 -12.57 -13.39
CA ALA A 8 14.99 -11.21 -13.85
C ALA A 8 15.75 -10.43 -12.77
N TYR A 9 16.88 -9.83 -13.14
CA TYR A 9 17.74 -9.08 -12.22
C TYR A 9 16.92 -8.01 -11.49
N GLN A 10 16.70 -8.22 -10.20
CA GLN A 10 15.91 -7.33 -9.36
C GLN A 10 16.85 -6.53 -8.46
N VAL A 11 16.77 -5.20 -8.56
CA VAL A 11 17.56 -4.27 -7.73
C VAL A 11 17.26 -4.55 -6.25
N LEU A 12 18.30 -4.61 -5.40
CA LEU A 12 18.18 -4.97 -3.98
C LEU A 12 17.15 -4.10 -3.23
N ALA A 13 17.04 -2.82 -3.58
CA ALA A 13 16.06 -1.89 -3.01
C ALA A 13 14.60 -2.30 -3.31
N ARG A 14 14.35 -3.06 -4.38
CA ARG A 14 13.04 -3.68 -4.67
C ARG A 14 12.89 -5.02 -3.98
N LYS A 15 13.95 -5.84 -3.96
CA LYS A 15 13.96 -7.17 -3.33
C LYS A 15 13.69 -7.12 -1.81
N TYR A 16 14.26 -6.14 -1.11
CA TYR A 16 14.11 -5.97 0.34
C TYR A 16 13.11 -4.89 0.73
N ARG A 17 12.18 -4.52 -0.17
CA ARG A 17 11.17 -3.52 0.18
C ARG A 17 10.27 -4.10 1.28
N PRO A 18 10.22 -3.47 2.48
CA PRO A 18 9.38 -3.93 3.58
C PRO A 18 7.97 -4.25 3.11
N ALA A 19 7.50 -5.45 3.40
CA ALA A 19 6.17 -5.90 3.00
C ALA A 19 5.14 -5.71 4.12
N THR A 20 5.62 -5.76 5.37
CA THR A 20 4.81 -5.67 6.59
C THR A 20 5.24 -4.50 7.47
N PHE A 21 4.40 -4.15 8.44
CA PHE A 21 4.75 -3.15 9.46
C PHE A 21 5.89 -3.60 10.38
N ALA A 22 6.12 -4.91 10.53
CA ALA A 22 7.21 -5.46 11.31
C ALA A 22 8.59 -5.27 10.65
N ASP A 23 8.61 -5.17 9.31
CA ASP A 23 9.83 -4.96 8.53
C ASP A 23 10.28 -3.47 8.51
N LEU A 24 9.52 -2.56 9.11
CA LEU A 24 9.85 -1.15 9.23
C LEU A 24 10.81 -0.90 10.41
N ILE A 25 12.09 -0.76 10.10
CA ILE A 25 13.13 -0.46 11.10
C ILE A 25 13.04 1.01 11.55
N GLY A 26 12.97 1.23 12.86
CA GLY A 26 13.07 2.57 13.46
C GLY A 26 11.79 3.41 13.46
N GLN A 27 10.63 2.84 13.11
CA GLN A 27 9.33 3.53 13.08
C GLN A 27 8.33 2.96 14.11
N GLU A 28 8.82 2.45 15.23
CA GLU A 28 8.03 1.72 16.23
C GLU A 28 6.85 2.53 16.80
N ALA A 29 7.04 3.82 17.06
CA ALA A 29 5.97 4.69 17.57
C ALA A 29 4.81 4.84 16.58
N MET A 30 5.13 4.94 15.28
CA MET A 30 4.13 5.01 14.21
C MET A 30 3.41 3.67 14.07
N VAL A 31 4.16 2.57 14.01
CA VAL A 31 3.59 1.21 13.92
C VAL A 31 2.65 0.93 15.08
N ARG A 32 3.03 1.29 16.31
CA ARG A 32 2.18 1.14 17.49
C ARG A 32 0.91 1.97 17.41
N THR A 33 1.00 3.20 16.93
CA THR A 33 -0.17 4.09 16.79
C THR A 33 -1.14 3.54 15.75
N LEU A 34 -0.63 3.10 14.60
CA LEU A 34 -1.44 2.47 13.56
C LEU A 34 -2.06 1.17 14.10
N LYS A 35 -1.29 0.31 14.75
CA LYS A 35 -1.81 -0.92 15.37
C LYS A 35 -2.98 -0.66 16.32
N ASN A 36 -2.83 0.30 17.23
CA ASN A 36 -3.91 0.68 18.12
C ASN A 36 -5.14 1.25 17.37
N ALA A 37 -4.93 1.95 16.25
CA ALA A 37 -6.02 2.51 15.45
C ALA A 37 -6.80 1.42 14.69
N PHE A 38 -6.10 0.43 14.15
CA PHE A 38 -6.70 -0.75 13.52
C PHE A 38 -7.43 -1.62 14.54
N ASP A 39 -6.81 -1.90 15.69
CA ASP A 39 -7.41 -2.70 16.78
C ASP A 39 -8.66 -2.01 17.37
N ALA A 40 -8.68 -0.68 17.40
CA ALA A 40 -9.82 0.10 17.88
C ALA A 40 -10.86 0.44 16.81
N ASP A 41 -10.69 -0.04 15.57
CA ASP A 41 -11.53 0.31 14.41
C ASP A 41 -11.70 1.83 14.20
N ARG A 42 -10.65 2.60 14.52
CA ARG A 42 -10.61 4.07 14.40
C ARG A 42 -9.55 4.49 13.41
N ILE A 43 -9.75 4.08 12.16
CA ILE A 43 -8.84 4.40 11.05
C ILE A 43 -9.09 5.84 10.59
N ALA A 44 -8.02 6.64 10.52
CA ALA A 44 -8.10 8.00 9.99
C ALA A 44 -8.30 7.98 8.46
N GLN A 45 -9.08 8.93 7.93
CA GLN A 45 -9.33 9.05 6.49
C GLN A 45 -8.12 9.53 5.69
N ALA A 46 -7.16 10.19 6.35
CA ALA A 46 -5.98 10.76 5.69
C ALA A 46 -4.74 10.57 6.55
N PHE A 47 -3.64 10.14 5.91
CA PHE A 47 -2.33 9.99 6.54
C PHE A 47 -1.32 10.89 5.84
N MET A 48 -0.62 11.74 6.60
CA MET A 48 0.45 12.58 6.09
C MET A 48 1.80 12.07 6.60
N LEU A 49 2.58 11.48 5.70
CA LEU A 49 3.90 10.93 6.01
C LEU A 49 4.97 11.97 5.65
N THR A 50 5.74 12.43 6.64
CA THR A 50 6.80 13.43 6.47
C THR A 50 8.17 12.82 6.78
N GLY A 51 9.24 13.44 6.26
CA GLY A 51 10.62 13.01 6.50
C GLY A 51 11.52 13.11 5.27
N ILE A 52 12.82 12.92 5.47
CA ILE A 52 13.84 12.98 4.41
C ILE A 52 13.63 11.89 3.33
N ARG A 53 14.20 12.08 2.13
CA ARG A 53 14.15 11.04 1.07
C ARG A 53 14.81 9.75 1.58
N GLY A 54 14.25 8.59 1.21
CA GLY A 54 14.79 7.28 1.62
C GLY A 54 14.30 6.72 2.96
N THR A 55 13.52 7.48 3.75
CA THR A 55 12.94 7.02 5.05
C THR A 55 11.79 6.03 4.93
N GLY A 56 11.42 5.62 3.71
CA GLY A 56 10.36 4.65 3.51
C GLY A 56 8.94 5.21 3.43
N LYS A 57 8.71 6.53 3.35
CA LYS A 57 7.35 7.14 3.26
C LYS A 57 6.40 6.44 2.27
N THR A 58 6.81 6.30 1.00
CA THR A 58 6.00 5.63 -0.03
C THR A 58 5.79 4.14 0.29
N THR A 59 6.79 3.50 0.90
CA THR A 59 6.68 2.10 1.35
C THR A 59 5.66 1.98 2.47
N THR A 60 5.71 2.85 3.49
CA THR A 60 4.73 2.88 4.58
C THR A 60 3.31 3.12 4.08
N ALA A 61 3.11 4.07 3.16
CA ALA A 61 1.82 4.30 2.53
C ALA A 61 1.27 3.05 1.84
N ARG A 62 2.14 2.32 1.12
CA ARG A 62 1.76 1.06 0.47
C ARG A 62 1.41 -0.04 1.47
N ILE A 63 2.12 -0.13 2.59
CA ILE A 63 1.83 -1.10 3.65
C ILE A 63 0.49 -0.76 4.33
N ILE A 64 0.20 0.52 4.59
CA ILE A 64 -1.11 0.97 5.09
C ILE A 64 -2.23 0.55 4.11
N ALA A 65 -2.06 0.82 2.82
CA ALA A 65 -3.03 0.43 1.80
C ALA A 65 -3.26 -1.10 1.77
N LYS A 66 -2.20 -1.90 1.90
CA LYS A 66 -2.31 -3.36 2.03
C LYS A 66 -3.08 -3.76 3.28
N GLY A 67 -2.81 -3.13 4.44
CA GLY A 67 -3.48 -3.45 5.70
C GLY A 67 -4.98 -3.16 5.67
N LEU A 68 -5.38 -2.07 5.01
CA LEU A 68 -6.79 -1.68 4.84
C LEU A 68 -7.55 -2.61 3.89
N ASN A 69 -6.90 -3.04 2.80
CA ASN A 69 -7.52 -3.85 1.75
C ASN A 69 -7.24 -5.35 1.86
N CYS A 70 -6.58 -5.79 2.93
CA CYS A 70 -6.30 -7.19 3.18
C CYS A 70 -7.61 -7.92 3.52
N ILE A 71 -7.92 -8.96 2.74
CA ILE A 71 -9.05 -9.86 2.97
C ILE A 71 -8.63 -11.17 3.65
N GLY A 72 -7.36 -11.28 4.06
CA GLY A 72 -6.77 -12.53 4.57
C GLY A 72 -6.57 -13.58 3.46
N ALA A 73 -5.91 -14.70 3.79
CA ALA A 73 -5.77 -15.82 2.87
C ALA A 73 -7.11 -16.55 2.61
N ASP A 74 -8.03 -16.45 3.57
CA ASP A 74 -9.33 -17.15 3.57
C ASP A 74 -10.50 -16.26 3.08
N GLY A 75 -10.25 -15.00 2.70
CA GLY A 75 -11.25 -14.07 2.16
C GLY A 75 -12.19 -13.40 3.19
N GLU A 76 -12.16 -13.82 4.45
CA GLU A 76 -12.99 -13.31 5.55
C GLU A 76 -12.27 -12.27 6.45
N GLY A 77 -11.02 -11.92 6.12
CA GLY A 77 -10.17 -11.06 6.95
C GLY A 77 -10.66 -9.61 7.07
N GLY A 78 -10.38 -9.00 8.22
CA GLY A 78 -10.59 -7.57 8.49
C GLY A 78 -9.35 -6.71 8.21
N PRO A 79 -9.49 -5.36 8.34
CA PRO A 79 -8.35 -4.45 8.33
C PRO A 79 -7.31 -4.91 9.36
N THR A 80 -6.07 -5.15 8.92
CA THR A 80 -5.02 -5.72 9.78
C THR A 80 -3.72 -4.96 9.64
N THR A 81 -2.96 -4.90 10.72
CA THR A 81 -1.57 -4.42 10.69
C THR A 81 -0.57 -5.46 10.24
N ASP A 82 -1.01 -6.68 9.96
CA ASP A 82 -0.15 -7.71 9.40
C ASP A 82 -0.76 -8.23 8.08
N PRO A 83 -0.48 -7.54 6.95
CA PRO A 83 -1.05 -7.93 5.66
C PRO A 83 -0.49 -9.30 5.25
N CYS A 84 -1.37 -10.25 4.91
CA CYS A 84 -0.97 -11.64 4.63
C CYS A 84 -0.02 -11.81 3.44
N GLY A 85 0.08 -10.82 2.54
CA GLY A 85 1.01 -10.84 1.41
C GLY A 85 0.65 -11.80 0.28
N THR A 86 -0.29 -12.74 0.51
CA THR A 86 -0.73 -13.76 -0.45
C THR A 86 -2.09 -13.45 -1.07
N CYS A 87 -2.89 -12.57 -0.45
CA CYS A 87 -4.21 -12.22 -0.97
C CYS A 87 -4.12 -11.47 -2.31
N GLN A 88 -5.16 -11.59 -3.16
CA GLN A 88 -5.20 -10.92 -4.47
C GLN A 88 -4.96 -9.41 -4.36
N ASN A 89 -5.58 -8.76 -3.36
CA ASN A 89 -5.39 -7.34 -3.10
C ASN A 89 -3.94 -7.03 -2.65
N CYS A 90 -3.38 -7.87 -1.79
CA CYS A 90 -2.03 -7.75 -1.25
C CYS A 90 -0.98 -7.80 -2.37
N VAL A 91 -1.14 -8.75 -3.29
CA VAL A 91 -0.26 -8.94 -4.46
C VAL A 91 -0.45 -7.78 -5.45
N ALA A 92 -1.70 -7.44 -5.80
CA ALA A 92 -1.99 -6.34 -6.72
C ALA A 92 -1.45 -4.99 -6.22
N ILE A 93 -1.54 -4.69 -4.92
CA ILE A 93 -0.96 -3.47 -4.32
C ILE A 93 0.57 -3.55 -4.29
N ALA A 94 1.17 -4.72 -4.06
CA ALA A 94 2.62 -4.88 -4.11
C ALA A 94 3.17 -4.53 -5.50
N GLU A 95 2.46 -4.97 -6.54
CA GLU A 95 2.78 -4.74 -7.95
C GLU A 95 2.33 -3.36 -8.46
N GLY A 96 1.52 -2.61 -7.70
CA GLY A 96 0.99 -1.30 -8.09
C GLY A 96 -0.06 -1.37 -9.20
N ARG A 97 -0.75 -2.51 -9.35
CA ARG A 97 -1.79 -2.75 -10.37
C ARG A 97 -3.20 -2.83 -9.77
N HIS A 98 -3.35 -2.43 -8.51
CA HIS A 98 -4.63 -2.51 -7.81
C HIS A 98 -5.57 -1.42 -8.31
N VAL A 99 -6.81 -1.78 -8.66
CA VAL A 99 -7.79 -0.84 -9.23
C VAL A 99 -8.24 0.21 -8.23
N ASP A 100 -8.41 -0.17 -6.96
CA ASP A 100 -8.83 0.74 -5.89
C ASP A 100 -7.65 1.43 -5.16
N VAL A 101 -6.39 1.21 -5.58
CA VAL A 101 -5.23 1.91 -4.99
C VAL A 101 -4.43 2.59 -6.07
N MET A 102 -4.57 3.92 -6.13
CA MET A 102 -3.90 4.75 -7.11
C MET A 102 -2.67 5.44 -6.52
N GLU A 103 -1.48 5.12 -7.04
CA GLU A 103 -0.24 5.80 -6.66
C GLU A 103 0.00 6.97 -7.62
N MET A 104 -0.12 8.19 -7.11
CA MET A 104 0.10 9.42 -7.89
C MET A 104 1.40 10.10 -7.45
N ASP A 105 2.31 10.30 -8.39
CA ASP A 105 3.49 11.13 -8.17
C ASP A 105 3.20 12.57 -8.55
N ALA A 106 3.09 13.44 -7.54
CA ALA A 106 2.88 14.87 -7.71
C ALA A 106 4.09 15.58 -8.35
N ALA A 107 5.31 15.04 -8.24
CA ALA A 107 6.49 15.63 -8.88
C ALA A 107 6.45 15.48 -10.41
N SER A 108 5.84 14.40 -10.89
CA SER A 108 5.67 14.11 -12.31
C SER A 108 4.34 14.65 -12.86
N ASN A 109 3.34 14.85 -12.00
CA ASN A 109 2.02 15.39 -12.33
C ASN A 109 1.83 16.78 -11.70
N THR A 110 2.56 17.78 -12.20
CA THR A 110 2.57 19.15 -11.67
C THR A 110 1.34 19.98 -12.04
N GLY A 111 0.51 19.50 -12.97
CA GLY A 111 -0.73 20.16 -13.37
C GLY A 111 -1.82 20.00 -12.33
N VAL A 112 -2.35 21.12 -11.82
CA VAL A 112 -3.54 21.15 -10.92
C VAL A 112 -4.73 20.43 -11.55
N GLN A 113 -4.84 20.49 -12.89
CA GLN A 113 -5.88 19.85 -13.66
C GLN A 113 -5.80 18.31 -13.61
N ASN A 114 -4.61 17.73 -13.70
CA ASN A 114 -4.41 16.28 -13.62
C ASN A 114 -4.84 15.72 -12.27
N ILE A 115 -4.59 16.46 -11.19
CA ILE A 115 -5.00 16.07 -9.84
C ILE A 115 -6.53 16.20 -9.67
N ARG A 116 -7.14 17.27 -10.21
CA ARG A 116 -8.60 17.43 -10.17
C ARG A 116 -9.32 16.34 -10.93
N ASP A 117 -8.94 16.09 -12.18
CA ASP A 117 -9.66 15.15 -13.03
C ASP A 117 -9.46 13.71 -12.52
N ALA A 118 -8.21 13.33 -12.19
CA ALA A 118 -7.92 11.97 -11.78
C ALA A 118 -8.37 11.64 -10.35
N ILE A 119 -8.58 12.61 -9.45
CA ILE A 119 -9.12 12.35 -8.10
C ILE A 119 -10.64 12.54 -8.05
N ILE A 120 -11.19 13.63 -8.63
CA ILE A 120 -12.62 13.95 -8.49
C ILE A 120 -13.47 12.98 -9.32
N GLU A 121 -13.01 12.58 -10.51
CA GLU A 121 -13.76 11.61 -11.32
C GLU A 121 -13.66 10.19 -10.75
N THR A 122 -12.51 9.78 -10.19
CA THR A 122 -12.33 8.42 -9.66
C THR A 122 -13.01 8.22 -8.31
N VAL A 123 -13.02 9.22 -7.43
CA VAL A 123 -13.73 9.18 -6.12
C VAL A 123 -15.25 9.07 -6.30
N SER A 124 -15.77 9.46 -7.47
CA SER A 124 -17.19 9.32 -7.81
C SER A 124 -17.61 7.86 -8.09
N TYR A 125 -16.66 6.96 -8.31
CA TYR A 125 -16.92 5.53 -8.49
C TYR A 125 -16.76 4.77 -7.16
N ARG A 126 -17.75 3.93 -6.81
CA ARG A 126 -17.65 3.03 -5.66
C ARG A 126 -16.51 2.02 -5.89
N ALA A 127 -15.82 1.64 -4.80
CA ALA A 127 -14.79 0.61 -4.82
C ALA A 127 -15.30 -0.64 -5.56
N ALA A 128 -14.56 -1.07 -6.57
CA ALA A 128 -14.99 -2.15 -7.46
C ALA A 128 -14.61 -3.53 -6.89
N GLN A 129 -13.52 -3.61 -6.11
CA GLN A 129 -13.00 -4.86 -5.54
C GLN A 129 -12.58 -4.76 -4.07
N ALA A 130 -12.19 -3.58 -3.60
CA ALA A 130 -11.82 -3.35 -2.21
C ALA A 130 -13.03 -3.04 -1.30
N ARG A 131 -12.83 -3.19 0.02
CA ARG A 131 -13.81 -2.76 1.04
C ARG A 131 -13.91 -1.24 1.17
N TYR A 132 -12.87 -0.51 0.76
CA TYR A 132 -12.75 0.95 0.84
C TYR A 132 -12.31 1.54 -0.50
#